data_AF-A0A6L3XV29-F1
#
_entry.id   AF-A0A6L3XV29-F1
#
_cell.length_a   1.000
_cell.length_b   1.000
_cell.length_c   1.000
_cell.angle_alpha   90.00
_cell.angle_beta   90.00
_cell.angle_gamma   90.00
#
_symmetry.space_group_name_H-M   'P 1'
#
loop_
_entity.id
_entity.type
_entity.pdbx_description
1 polymer ?
#
loop_
_entity_poly.entity_id
_entity_poly.type
_entity_poly.pdbx_seq_one_letter_code
_entity_poly.pdbx_strand_id
1 'polypeptide(L)'
;MSKLQMAVNHAINDARLARSRMALLTPSLGLDAKRNCAWAEYGFKEELTFGDLYKLYRRGGIAHGAVEKLVGKCWQSNPEIIEGEKSDETRKETQWEYKAKQVFTNRLWRAFLDADRRRLVGRYAGILLHIRDN
;
A
#
# COMPACT_ATOMS: atom_id res chain seq x y z
N MET A 1 50.42 -13.47 44.39
CA MET A 1 49.07 -12.88 44.22
C MET A 1 48.19 -13.45 45.33
N SER A 2 47.50 -12.63 46.13
CA SER A 2 46.69 -13.14 47.23
C SER A 2 45.44 -13.87 46.70
N LYS A 3 44.99 -14.92 47.39
CA LYS A 3 43.76 -15.66 47.02
C LYS A 3 42.54 -14.73 46.94
N LEU A 4 42.51 -13.70 47.78
CA LEU A 4 41.49 -12.65 47.79
C LEU A 4 41.45 -11.88 46.47
N GLN A 5 42.61 -11.46 45.96
CA GLN A 5 42.71 -10.71 44.71
C GLN A 5 42.27 -11.55 43.50
N MET A 6 42.56 -12.85 43.51
CA MET A 6 42.11 -13.78 42.48
C MET A 6 40.58 -13.98 42.50
N ALA A 7 39.99 -14.14 43.69
CA ALA A 7 38.55 -14.28 43.85
C ALA A 7 37.78 -13.02 43.41
N VAL A 8 38.31 -11.83 43.73
CA VAL A 8 37.74 -10.55 43.29
C VAL A 8 37.79 -10.39 41.78
N ASN A 9 38.93 -10.74 41.15
CA ASN A 9 39.06 -10.67 39.69
C ASN A 9 38.11 -11.65 38.99
N HIS A 10 37.90 -12.85 39.54
CA HIS A 10 36.95 -13.83 39.01
C HIS A 10 35.51 -13.31 39.10
N ALA A 11 35.08 -12.82 40.27
CA ALA A 11 33.76 -12.25 40.47
C ALA A 11 33.46 -11.06 39.55
N ILE A 12 34.45 -10.19 39.32
CA ILE A 12 34.31 -9.05 38.41
C ILE A 12 34.18 -9.52 36.95
N ASN A 13 34.94 -10.53 36.54
CA ASN A 13 34.85 -11.08 35.18
C ASN A 13 33.52 -11.79 34.94
N ASP A 14 33.02 -12.57 35.90
CA ASP A 14 31.71 -13.22 35.80
C ASP A 14 30.57 -12.21 35.70
N ALA A 15 30.61 -11.14 36.50
CA ALA A 15 29.61 -10.08 36.44
C ALA A 15 29.63 -9.35 35.07
N ARG A 16 30.81 -9.13 34.49
CA ARG A 16 30.97 -8.54 33.14
C ARG A 16 30.43 -9.48 32.06
N LEU A 17 30.73 -10.77 32.15
CA LEU A 17 30.23 -11.81 31.22
C LEU A 17 28.71 -11.99 31.32
N ALA A 18 28.14 -11.94 32.52
CA ALA A 18 26.69 -12.01 32.70
C ALA A 18 25.98 -10.79 32.10
N ARG A 19 26.53 -9.59 32.28
CA ARG A 19 26.01 -8.36 31.67
C ARG A 19 26.13 -8.35 30.15
N SER A 20 27.26 -8.81 29.59
CA SER A 20 27.41 -8.89 28.13
C SER A 20 26.44 -9.92 27.51
N ARG A 21 26.21 -11.05 28.18
CA ARG A 21 25.19 -12.04 27.78
C ARG A 21 23.78 -11.48 27.85
N MET A 22 23.42 -10.72 28.89
CA MET A 22 22.11 -10.03 28.94
C MET A 22 21.97 -9.02 27.81
N ALA A 23 23.01 -8.24 27.51
CA ALA A 23 22.97 -7.25 26.43
C ALA A 23 22.75 -7.87 25.04
N LEU A 24 23.23 -9.10 24.82
CA LEU A 24 22.98 -9.87 23.58
C LEU A 24 21.56 -10.45 23.50
N LEU A 25 20.89 -10.65 24.64
CA LEU A 25 19.51 -11.14 24.72
C LEU A 25 18.49 -10.00 24.62
N THR A 26 18.92 -8.74 24.77
CA THR A 26 18.07 -7.57 24.54
C THR A 26 17.81 -7.42 23.04
N PRO A 27 16.55 -7.58 22.56
CA PRO A 27 16.22 -7.62 21.13
C PRO A 27 16.57 -6.36 20.32
N SER A 28 17.01 -5.28 20.98
CA SER A 28 17.31 -3.98 20.39
C SER A 28 18.80 -3.57 20.40
N LEU A 29 19.70 -4.37 21.03
CA LEU A 29 21.12 -4.02 21.21
C LEU A 29 22.14 -4.95 20.51
N GLY A 30 21.68 -5.84 19.62
CA GLY A 30 22.57 -6.64 18.78
C GLY A 30 23.36 -5.79 17.78
N LEU A 31 24.58 -6.22 17.44
CA LEU A 31 25.44 -5.66 16.38
C LEU A 31 24.84 -5.81 14.95
N ASP A 32 23.65 -6.39 14.83
CA ASP A 32 22.91 -6.47 13.58
C ASP A 32 22.13 -5.17 13.34
N ALA A 33 22.39 -4.53 12.19
CA ALA A 33 21.69 -3.32 11.75
C ALA A 33 20.20 -3.54 11.49
N LYS A 34 19.72 -4.80 11.52
CA LYS A 34 18.31 -5.15 11.43
C LYS A 34 17.71 -5.26 12.82
N ARG A 35 17.31 -4.12 13.39
CA ARG A 35 16.46 -4.11 14.59
C ARG A 35 15.10 -4.71 14.22
N ASN A 36 14.81 -5.89 14.76
CA ASN A 36 13.59 -6.66 14.48
C ASN A 36 12.29 -5.88 14.79
N CYS A 37 12.37 -4.91 15.70
CA CYS A 37 11.27 -4.07 16.17
C CYS A 37 11.47 -2.58 15.84
N ALA A 38 12.31 -2.23 14.85
CA ALA A 38 12.61 -0.83 14.51
C ALA A 38 11.35 0.01 14.24
N TRP A 39 10.34 -0.58 13.59
CA TRP A 39 9.08 0.13 13.31
C TRP A 39 8.37 0.60 14.58
N ALA A 40 8.44 -0.20 15.65
CA ALA A 40 7.81 0.10 16.94
C ALA A 40 8.61 1.19 17.66
N GLU A 41 9.94 1.14 17.58
CA GLU A 41 10.82 2.19 18.12
C GLU A 41 10.61 3.54 17.44
N TYR A 42 10.30 3.56 16.14
CA TYR A 42 9.98 4.77 15.39
C TYR A 42 8.53 5.24 15.54
N GLY A 43 7.71 4.49 16.29
CA GLY A 43 6.30 4.83 16.54
C GLY A 43 5.36 4.57 15.35
N PHE A 44 5.76 3.71 14.40
CA PHE A 44 4.86 3.28 13.33
C PHE A 44 3.84 2.27 13.88
N LYS A 45 2.60 2.36 13.37
CA LYS A 45 1.54 1.40 13.68
C LYS A 45 1.81 0.06 12.98
N GLU A 46 1.55 -1.03 13.68
CA GLU A 46 1.63 -2.38 13.11
C GLU A 46 0.46 -2.66 12.16
N GLU A 47 -0.75 -2.26 12.56
CA GLU A 47 -1.94 -2.37 11.72
C GLU A 47 -2.31 -1.03 11.10
N LEU A 48 -2.40 -1.00 9.76
CA LEU A 48 -2.80 0.18 9.01
C LEU A 48 -4.32 0.21 8.82
N THR A 49 -4.93 1.31 9.23
CA THR A 49 -6.35 1.56 8.98
C THR A 49 -6.57 2.32 7.68
N PHE A 50 -7.80 2.30 7.15
CA PHE A 50 -8.19 3.14 6.01
C PHE A 50 -7.86 4.62 6.24
N GLY A 51 -8.10 5.13 7.45
CA GLY A 51 -7.84 6.52 7.81
C GLY A 51 -6.36 6.89 7.68
N ASP A 52 -5.45 5.97 7.99
CA ASP A 52 -4.01 6.18 7.85
C ASP A 52 -3.61 6.28 6.36
N LEU A 53 -4.12 5.36 5.52
CA LEU A 53 -3.90 5.37 4.07
C LEU A 53 -4.47 6.62 3.39
N TYR A 54 -5.70 6.98 3.76
CA TYR A 54 -6.38 8.15 3.20
C TYR A 54 -5.68 9.47 3.59
N LYS A 55 -5.21 9.60 4.83
CA LYS A 55 -4.41 10.76 5.26
C LYS A 55 -3.11 10.87 4.46
N LEU A 56 -2.43 9.74 4.23
CA LEU A 56 -1.19 9.68 3.45
C LEU A 56 -1.42 10.13 1.99
N TYR A 57 -2.48 9.62 1.37
CA TYR A 57 -2.89 10.01 0.01
C TYR A 57 -3.26 11.49 -0.08
N ARG A 58 -4.05 12.01 0.87
CA ARG A 58 -4.51 13.43 0.86
C ARG A 58 -3.38 14.42 1.09
N ARG A 59 -2.31 14.04 1.80
CA ARG A 59 -1.18 14.92 2.12
C ARG A 59 -0.35 15.33 0.90
N GLY A 60 -0.58 14.74 -0.28
CA GLY A 60 0.13 15.13 -1.51
C GLY A 60 1.58 14.63 -1.57
N GLY A 61 1.92 13.57 -0.82
CA GLY A 61 3.24 12.96 -0.86
C GLY A 61 3.40 11.88 -1.94
N ILE A 62 4.38 11.00 -1.78
CA ILE A 62 4.67 9.89 -2.70
C ILE A 62 3.43 9.02 -2.98
N ALA A 63 2.60 8.78 -1.96
CA ALA A 63 1.39 7.99 -2.12
C ALA A 63 0.36 8.65 -3.06
N HIS A 64 0.24 9.98 -3.03
CA HIS A 64 -0.61 10.70 -3.96
C HIS A 64 -0.13 10.52 -5.40
N GLY A 65 1.17 10.76 -5.63
CA GLY A 65 1.78 10.60 -6.95
C GLY A 65 1.68 9.17 -7.48
N ALA A 66 1.85 8.15 -6.63
CA ALA A 66 1.73 6.75 -7.02
C ALA A 66 0.30 6.40 -7.47
N VAL A 67 -0.72 6.82 -6.72
CA VAL A 67 -2.13 6.59 -7.06
C VAL A 67 -2.52 7.33 -8.32
N GLU A 68 -2.25 8.64 -8.42
CA GLU A 68 -2.63 9.42 -9.60
C GLU A 68 -1.91 8.96 -10.87
N LYS A 69 -0.64 8.54 -10.77
CA LYS A 69 0.09 8.00 -11.91
C LYS A 69 -0.52 6.69 -12.42
N LEU A 70 -0.91 5.80 -11.50
CA LEU A 70 -1.49 4.50 -11.86
C LEU A 70 -2.88 4.69 -12.49
N VAL A 71 -3.75 5.49 -11.84
CA VAL A 71 -5.09 5.81 -12.36
C VAL A 71 -4.99 6.53 -13.69
N GLY A 72 -4.15 7.57 -13.79
CA GLY A 72 -3.97 8.33 -15.02
C GLY A 72 -3.43 7.49 -16.17
N LYS A 73 -2.59 6.47 -15.89
CA LYS A 73 -2.11 5.55 -16.92
C LYS A 73 -3.18 4.54 -17.34
N CYS A 74 -3.93 3.99 -16.39
CA CYS A 74 -4.99 3.02 -16.67
C CYS A 74 -6.15 3.65 -17.46
N TRP A 75 -6.51 4.89 -17.12
CA TRP A 75 -7.60 5.64 -17.73
C TRP A 75 -7.10 6.69 -18.72
N GLN A 76 -5.96 6.42 -19.37
CA GLN A 76 -5.38 7.33 -20.37
C GLN A 76 -6.32 7.51 -21.58
N SER A 77 -7.02 6.44 -21.96
CA SER A 77 -8.05 6.41 -22.99
C SER A 77 -9.34 5.84 -22.40
N ASN A 78 -10.49 6.33 -22.86
CA ASN A 78 -11.76 5.76 -22.43
C ASN A 78 -11.94 4.36 -23.02
N PRO A 79 -12.56 3.43 -22.28
CA PRO A 79 -12.87 2.10 -22.81
C PRO A 79 -13.82 2.19 -24.01
N GLU A 80 -13.58 1.31 -24.99
CA GLU A 80 -14.49 1.08 -26.10
C GLU A 80 -15.29 -0.20 -25.86
N ILE A 81 -16.57 -0.18 -26.21
CA ILE A 81 -17.48 -1.31 -26.05
C ILE A 81 -17.77 -1.85 -27.44
N ILE A 82 -17.41 -3.10 -27.66
CA ILE A 82 -17.52 -3.80 -28.94
C ILE A 82 -18.39 -5.04 -28.72
N GLU A 83 -19.31 -5.30 -29.65
CA GLU A 83 -20.25 -6.41 -29.57
C GLU A 83 -19.69 -7.67 -30.28
N GLY A 84 -18.99 -8.56 -29.57
CA GLY A 84 -18.49 -9.80 -30.19
C GLY A 84 -17.19 -10.28 -29.58
N GLU A 85 -16.32 -10.88 -30.41
CA GLU A 85 -15.01 -11.36 -29.98
C GLU A 85 -13.95 -10.27 -30.09
N LYS A 86 -12.82 -10.43 -29.38
CA LYS A 86 -11.69 -9.46 -29.43
C LYS A 86 -11.11 -9.27 -30.83
N SER A 87 -11.27 -10.24 -31.73
CA SER A 87 -10.85 -10.11 -33.13
C SER A 87 -11.64 -9.08 -33.91
N ASP A 88 -12.80 -8.64 -33.40
CA ASP A 88 -13.72 -7.75 -34.10
C ASP A 88 -13.35 -6.27 -33.97
N GLU A 89 -12.24 -5.92 -33.30
CA GLU A 89 -11.77 -4.54 -33.12
C GLU A 89 -11.54 -3.77 -34.44
N THR A 90 -11.37 -4.48 -35.56
CA THR A 90 -11.07 -3.85 -36.88
C THR A 90 -12.31 -3.68 -37.76
N ARG A 91 -13.49 -4.15 -37.34
CA ARG A 91 -14.71 -4.08 -38.16
C ARG A 91 -15.35 -2.70 -38.13
N LYS A 92 -16.27 -2.43 -39.06
CA LYS A 92 -17.08 -1.21 -39.04
C LYS A 92 -18.07 -1.25 -37.88
N GLU A 93 -18.22 -0.12 -37.19
CA GLU A 93 -19.13 0.03 -36.04
C GLU A 93 -20.54 -0.46 -36.36
N THR A 94 -21.12 -1.24 -35.43
CA THR A 94 -22.51 -1.68 -35.53
C THR A 94 -23.47 -0.55 -35.13
N GLN A 95 -24.72 -0.60 -35.61
CA GLN A 95 -25.74 0.38 -35.21
C GLN A 95 -26.00 0.38 -33.70
N TRP A 96 -25.79 -0.76 -33.04
CA TRP A 96 -25.89 -0.87 -31.59
C TRP A 96 -24.73 -0.16 -30.88
N GLU A 97 -23.49 -0.39 -31.32
CA GLU A 97 -22.30 0.28 -30.76
C GLU A 97 -22.42 1.80 -30.87
N TYR A 98 -22.95 2.29 -32.00
CA TYR A 98 -23.22 3.71 -32.20
C TYR A 98 -24.21 4.27 -31.16
N LYS A 99 -25.29 3.54 -30.86
CA LYS A 99 -26.26 3.91 -29.81
C LYS A 99 -25.64 3.80 -28.41
N ALA A 100 -24.84 2.77 -28.15
CA ALA A 100 -24.17 2.57 -26.88
C ALA A 100 -23.21 3.73 -26.55
N LYS A 101 -22.47 4.26 -27.55
CA LYS A 101 -21.60 5.43 -27.39
C LYS A 101 -22.34 6.68 -26.88
N GLN A 102 -23.64 6.80 -27.13
CA GLN A 102 -24.46 7.89 -26.60
C GLN A 102 -24.73 7.75 -25.08
N VAL A 103 -24.71 6.52 -24.56
CA VAL A 103 -24.92 6.21 -23.14
C VAL A 103 -23.59 6.25 -22.38
N PHE A 104 -22.55 5.59 -22.92
CA PHE A 104 -21.23 5.47 -22.31
C PHE A 104 -20.35 6.70 -22.59
N THR A 105 -20.81 7.85 -22.10
CA THR A 105 -20.16 9.13 -22.30
C THR A 105 -18.87 9.27 -21.48
N ASN A 106 -18.02 10.24 -21.85
CA ASN A 106 -16.84 10.63 -21.08
C ASN A 106 -17.14 10.91 -19.60
N ARG A 107 -18.36 11.36 -19.28
CA ARG A 107 -18.78 11.62 -17.89
C ARG A 107 -18.95 10.34 -17.11
N LEU A 108 -19.50 9.30 -17.72
CA LEU A 108 -19.63 7.98 -17.09
C LEU A 108 -18.24 7.42 -16.78
N TRP A 109 -17.33 7.42 -17.75
CA TRP A 109 -15.98 6.91 -17.55
C TRP A 109 -15.18 7.67 -16.50
N ARG A 110 -15.40 8.99 -16.36
CA ARG A 110 -14.86 9.77 -15.22
C ARG A 110 -15.35 9.26 -13.86
N ALA A 111 -16.60 8.83 -13.75
CA ALA A 111 -17.12 8.25 -12.51
C ALA A 111 -16.44 6.90 -12.19
N PHE A 112 -16.16 6.08 -13.21
CA PHE A 112 -15.38 4.85 -13.04
C PHE A 112 -13.92 5.12 -12.66
N LEU A 113 -13.29 6.11 -13.29
CA LEU A 113 -11.94 6.57 -12.93
C LEU A 113 -11.89 7.01 -11.46
N ASP A 114 -12.86 7.81 -11.01
CA ASP A 114 -12.94 8.26 -9.62
C ASP A 114 -13.16 7.09 -8.65
N ALA A 115 -13.98 6.11 -9.02
CA ALA A 115 -14.17 4.90 -8.23
C ALA A 115 -12.87 4.09 -8.15
N ASP A 116 -12.13 3.94 -9.25
CA ASP A 116 -10.87 3.22 -9.28
C ASP A 116 -9.79 3.92 -8.41
N ARG A 117 -9.72 5.25 -8.46
CA ARG A 117 -8.88 6.04 -7.54
C ARG A 117 -9.23 5.77 -6.07
N ARG A 118 -10.53 5.77 -5.72
CA ARG A 118 -10.98 5.49 -4.35
C ARG A 118 -10.64 4.07 -3.92
N ARG A 119 -10.76 3.10 -4.84
CA ARG A 119 -10.41 1.69 -4.61
C ARG A 119 -8.92 1.52 -4.32
N LEU A 120 -8.04 2.24 -5.00
CA LEU A 120 -6.59 2.16 -4.75
C LEU A 120 -6.21 2.66 -3.36
N VAL A 121 -6.92 3.67 -2.83
CA VAL A 121 -6.69 4.18 -1.48
C VAL A 121 -7.38 3.30 -0.42
N GLY A 122 -8.61 2.88 -0.70
CA GLY A 122 -9.51 2.24 0.27
C GLY A 122 -9.69 0.74 0.13
N ARG A 123 -8.96 0.08 -0.78
CA ARG A 123 -9.10 -1.32 -1.20
C ARG A 123 -10.41 -1.67 -1.92
N TYR A 124 -11.48 -0.92 -1.68
CA TYR A 124 -12.79 -1.11 -2.30
C TYR A 124 -13.41 0.23 -2.72
N ALA A 125 -14.25 0.20 -3.76
CA ALA A 125 -15.11 1.29 -4.15
C ALA A 125 -16.40 0.74 -4.77
N GLY A 126 -17.50 1.50 -4.66
CA GLY A 126 -18.79 1.18 -5.26
C GLY A 126 -19.23 2.27 -6.23
N ILE A 127 -19.97 1.86 -7.26
CA ILE A 127 -20.63 2.74 -8.22
C ILE A 127 -22.12 2.42 -8.15
N LEU A 128 -22.94 3.43 -7.88
CA LEU A 128 -24.40 3.31 -7.91
C LEU A 128 -24.90 3.74 -9.29
N LEU A 129 -25.53 2.82 -10.00
CA LEU A 129 -26.10 3.05 -11.32
C LEU A 129 -27.61 3.12 -11.20
N HIS A 130 -28.20 4.23 -11.64
CA HIS A 130 -29.64 4.35 -11.78
C HIS A 130 -30.00 4.09 -13.24
N ILE A 131 -30.65 2.96 -13.46
CA ILE A 131 -31.09 2.55 -14.79
C ILE A 131 -32.60 2.70 -14.80
N ARG A 132 -33.11 3.51 -15.74
CA ARG A 132 -34.55 3.60 -15.96
C ARG A 132 -34.97 2.32 -16.69
N ASP A 133 -35.83 1.54 -16.05
CA ASP A 133 -36.52 0.44 -16.72
C ASP A 133 -37.62 1.01 -17.62
N ASN A 134 -37.88 0.36 -18.76
CA ASN A 134 -38.80 0.85 -19.79
C ASN A 134 -40.26 0.87 -19.32
#